data_AF-A0A399ZIL4-F1
#
_entry.id   AF-A0A399ZIL4-F1
#
_cell.length_a   1.000
_cell.length_b   1.000
_cell.length_c   1.000
_cell.angle_alpha   90.00
_cell.angle_beta   90.00
_cell.angle_gamma   90.00
#
_symmetry.space_group_name_H-M   'P 1'
#
loop_
_entity.id
_entity.type
_entity.pdbx_description
1 polymer ?
#
loop_
_entity_poly.entity_id
_entity_poly.type
_entity_poly.pdbx_seq_one_letter_code
_entity_poly.pdbx_strand_id
1 'polypeptide(L)'
;MLETIVNDLAKRTGAPPNQIVVIQDQDVVWNDGSLGCPKRGEFYTQALVNGYWVILEVDGARYDYRVAATGYFFICEGGLPPGVPNTPNS
;
A
#
# COMPACT_ATOMS: atom_id res chain seq x y z
N MET A 1 1.37 -8.16 10.67
CA MET A 1 1.44 -7.55 9.33
C MET A 1 2.24 -6.24 9.39
N LEU A 2 1.81 -5.26 10.19
CA LEU A 2 2.49 -3.97 10.32
C LEU A 2 4.01 -4.07 10.59
N GLU A 3 4.43 -4.92 11.53
CA GLU A 3 5.85 -5.12 11.83
C GLU A 3 6.66 -5.62 10.61
N THR A 4 6.08 -6.48 9.77
CA THR A 4 6.71 -6.94 8.53
C THR A 4 6.92 -5.80 7.54
N ILE A 5 5.95 -4.88 7.47
CA ILE A 5 5.98 -3.70 6.60
C ILE A 5 7.03 -2.70 7.10
N VAL A 6 7.07 -2.44 8.41
CA VAL A 6 8.10 -1.60 9.03
C VAL A 6 9.50 -2.17 8.79
N ASN A 7 9.68 -3.48 8.96
CA ASN A 7 10.95 -4.15 8.69
C ASN A 7 11.34 -4.14 7.21
N ASP A 8 10.39 -4.22 6.29
CA ASP A 8 10.65 -4.05 4.86
C ASP A 8 11.13 -2.62 4.57
N LEU A 9 10.47 -1.59 5.11
CA LEU A 9 10.92 -0.21 4.91
C LEU A 9 12.30 0.07 5.53
N ALA A 10 12.56 -0.46 6.73
CA ALA A 10 13.87 -0.37 7.39
C ALA A 10 14.98 -0.94 6.50
N LYS A 11 14.75 -2.10 5.86
CA LYS A 11 15.71 -2.71 4.93
C LYS A 11 15.91 -1.88 3.66
N ARG A 12 14.86 -1.24 3.14
CA ARG A 12 14.93 -0.41 1.93
C ARG A 12 15.69 0.89 2.14
N THR A 13 15.48 1.53 3.29
CA THR A 13 16.01 2.87 3.60
C THR A 13 17.31 2.82 4.38
N GLY A 14 17.59 1.71 5.07
CA GLY A 14 18.68 1.61 6.05
C GLY A 14 18.37 2.27 7.39
N ALA A 15 17.18 2.86 7.55
CA ALA A 15 16.77 3.48 8.79
C ALA A 15 16.48 2.41 9.87
N PRO A 16 16.81 2.67 11.14
CA PRO A 16 16.42 1.80 12.23
C PRO A 16 14.89 1.77 12.38
N PRO A 17 14.27 0.61 12.69
CA PRO A 17 12.80 0.48 12.77
C PRO A 17 12.12 1.47 13.72
N ASN A 18 12.82 1.95 14.75
CA ASN A 18 12.30 2.91 15.71
C ASN A 18 12.23 4.37 15.19
N GLN A 19 12.85 4.67 14.04
CA GLN A 19 12.73 5.95 13.34
C GLN A 19 11.61 5.95 12.30
N ILE A 20 11.02 4.79 12.02
CA ILE A 20 9.91 4.65 11.08
C ILE A 20 8.61 4.91 11.82
N VAL A 21 7.89 5.94 11.40
CA VAL A 21 6.62 6.36 11.98
C VAL A 21 5.48 5.80 11.17
N VAL A 22 4.48 5.22 11.83
CA VAL A 22 3.24 4.79 11.20
C VAL A 22 2.29 5.99 11.16
N ILE A 23 2.07 6.53 9.96
CA ILE A 23 1.14 7.64 9.72
C ILE A 23 -0.27 7.12 9.50
N GLN A 24 -0.40 5.93 8.91
CA GLN A 24 -1.68 5.29 8.68
C GLN A 24 -1.54 3.78 8.81
N ASP A 25 -2.54 3.16 9.44
CA ASP A 25 -2.75 1.71 9.50
C ASP A 25 -4.26 1.48 9.53
N GLN A 26 -4.83 1.09 8.38
CA GLN A 26 -6.27 0.97 8.21
C GLN A 26 -6.64 -0.31 7.49
N ASP A 27 -7.60 -1.06 8.04
CA ASP A 27 -8.33 -2.12 7.34
C ASP A 27 -9.21 -1.52 6.23
N VAL A 28 -9.07 -2.01 5.01
CA VAL A 28 -9.76 -1.47 3.83
C VAL A 28 -10.28 -2.58 2.92
N VAL A 29 -11.32 -2.25 2.16
CA VAL A 29 -11.79 -3.08 1.04
C VAL A 29 -11.43 -2.35 -0.25
N TRP A 30 -10.53 -2.94 -1.03
CA TRP A 30 -10.12 -2.43 -2.32
C TRP A 30 -11.13 -2.81 -3.40
N ASN A 31 -11.27 -1.94 -4.41
CA ASN A 31 -12.24 -2.12 -5.49
C ASN A 31 -11.85 -3.24 -6.47
N ASP A 32 -10.56 -3.57 -6.55
CA ASP A 32 -10.03 -4.60 -7.44
C ASP A 32 -8.66 -5.13 -6.95
N GLY A 33 -8.11 -6.09 -7.69
CA GLY A 33 -6.80 -6.69 -7.43
C GLY A 33 -5.60 -5.74 -7.57
N SER A 34 -5.78 -4.48 -7.99
CA SER A 34 -4.69 -3.49 -8.02
C SER A 34 -4.40 -2.89 -6.65
N LEU A 35 -5.29 -3.10 -5.66
CA LEU A 35 -5.20 -2.52 -4.33
C LEU A 35 -5.12 -0.97 -4.35
N GLY A 36 -5.83 -0.36 -5.31
CA GLY A 36 -5.81 1.09 -5.53
C GLY A 36 -4.53 1.61 -6.19
N CYS A 37 -3.70 0.72 -6.78
CA CYS A 37 -2.45 1.08 -7.44
C CYS A 37 -2.31 0.43 -8.84
N PRO A 38 -3.16 0.80 -9.81
CA PRO A 38 -3.13 0.19 -11.13
C PRO A 38 -1.88 0.60 -11.91
N LYS A 39 -1.21 -0.36 -12.55
CA LYS A 39 -0.11 -0.13 -13.49
C LYS A 39 -0.62 -0.22 -14.93
N ARG A 40 -0.08 0.63 -15.82
CA ARG A 40 -0.43 0.60 -17.25
C ARG A 40 -0.04 -0.75 -17.86
N GLY A 41 -0.98 -1.35 -18.59
CA GLY A 41 -0.75 -2.63 -19.29
C GLY A 41 -0.96 -3.88 -18.45
N GLU A 42 -1.22 -3.73 -17.14
CA GLU A 42 -1.55 -4.85 -16.26
C GLU A 42 -3.05 -5.09 -16.21
N PHE A 43 -3.44 -6.36 -16.04
CA PHE A 43 -4.82 -6.78 -15.85
C PHE A 43 -5.04 -7.17 -14.39
N TYR A 44 -6.09 -6.61 -13.79
CA TYR A 44 -6.48 -6.86 -12.41
C TYR A 44 -7.87 -7.50 -12.34
N THR A 45 -8.09 -8.30 -11.30
CA THR A 45 -9.41 -8.88 -11.03
C THR A 45 -10.38 -7.81 -10.55
N GLN A 46 -11.61 -7.78 -11.06
CA GLN A 46 -12.64 -6.81 -10.65
C GLN A 46 -13.40 -7.26 -9.39
N ALA A 47 -12.73 -7.97 -8.48
CA ALA A 47 -13.33 -8.46 -7.24
C ALA A 47 -12.90 -7.57 -6.07
N LEU A 48 -13.81 -7.36 -5.11
CA LEU A 48 -13.48 -6.68 -3.86
C LEU A 48 -12.39 -7.45 -3.11
N VAL A 49 -11.35 -6.76 -2.66
CA VAL A 49 -10.21 -7.36 -1.95
C VAL A 49 -10.08 -6.76 -0.56
N ASN A 50 -10.23 -7.58 0.47
CA ASN A 50 -9.85 -7.18 1.83
C ASN A 50 -8.34 -6.96 1.92
N GLY A 51 -7.93 -5.90 2.59
CA GLY A 51 -6.54 -5.54 2.71
C GLY A 51 -6.27 -4.47 3.76
N TYR A 52 -5.04 -3.96 3.74
CA TYR A 52 -4.60 -2.88 4.61
C TYR A 52 -4.01 -1.75 3.76
N TRP A 53 -4.24 -0.51 4.21
CA TRP A 53 -3.59 0.67 3.68
C TRP A 53 -2.69 1.28 4.76
N VAL A 54 -1.39 1.09 4.59
CA VAL A 54 -0.39 1.52 5.56
C VAL A 54 0.43 2.64 4.96
N ILE A 55 0.57 3.76 5.66
CA ILE A 55 1.46 4.84 5.28
C ILE A 55 2.53 4.95 6.36
N LEU A 56 3.78 4.78 5.94
CA LEU A 56 4.95 4.95 6.81
C LEU A 56 5.68 6.23 6.46
N GLU A 57 6.31 6.87 7.44
CA GLU A 57 7.16 8.04 7.25
C GLU A 57 8.53 7.81 7.88
N VAL A 58 9.58 8.16 7.14
CA VAL A 58 10.96 8.16 7.64
C VAL A 58 11.75 9.23 6.89
N ASP A 59 12.58 9.98 7.61
CA ASP A 59 13.38 11.10 7.07
C ASP A 59 12.56 12.11 6.24
N GLY A 60 11.29 12.33 6.62
CA GLY A 60 10.37 13.24 5.94
C GLY A 60 9.78 12.71 4.63
N ALA A 61 10.11 11.48 4.23
CA ALA A 61 9.53 10.79 3.08
C ALA A 61 8.42 9.83 3.50
N ARG A 62 7.32 9.82 2.74
CA ARG A 62 6.16 8.93 2.98
C ARG A 62 6.16 7.76 2.00
N TYR A 63 5.85 6.59 2.52
CA TYR A 63 5.82 5.32 1.82
C TYR A 63 4.44 4.70 1.97
N ASP A 64 3.73 4.61 0.85
CA ASP A 64 2.36 4.10 0.78
C ASP A 64 2.37 2.60 0.47
N TYR A 65 2.14 1.78 1.48
CA TYR A 65 2.06 0.33 1.37
C TYR A 65 0.63 -0.14 1.12
N ARG A 66 0.46 -0.91 0.04
CA ARG A 66 -0.78 -1.60 -0.32
C ARG A 66 -0.65 -3.07 0.01
N VAL A 67 -1.55 -3.56 0.87
CA VAL A 67 -1.46 -4.90 1.44
C VAL A 67 -2.73 -5.67 1.12
N ALA A 68 -2.60 -6.86 0.55
CA ALA A 68 -3.70 -7.80 0.40
C ALA A 68 -3.83 -8.67 1.66
N ALA A 69 -5.04 -9.13 1.99
CA ALA A 69 -5.26 -10.06 3.11
C ALA A 69 -4.48 -11.39 2.99
N THR A 70 -4.03 -11.76 1.78
CA THR A 70 -3.15 -12.91 1.53
C THR A 70 -1.71 -12.69 2.04
N GLY A 71 -1.37 -11.48 2.44
CA GLY A 71 -0.06 -11.09 2.95
C GLY A 71 0.92 -10.55 1.91
N TYR A 72 0.50 -10.48 0.63
CA TYR A 72 1.24 -9.76 -0.40
C TYR A 72 1.15 -8.25 -0.18
N PHE A 73 2.27 -7.54 -0.28
CA PHE A 73 2.31 -6.08 -0.16
C PHE A 73 3.36 -5.45 -1.08
N PHE A 74 3.17 -4.17 -1.40
CA PHE A 74 4.11 -3.37 -2.18
C PHE A 74 3.96 -1.87 -1.87
N ILE A 75 4.98 -1.08 -2.21
CA ILE A 75 4.91 0.39 -2.18
C ILE A 75 4.26 0.89 -3.48
N CYS A 76 3.27 1.76 -3.34
CA CYS A 76 2.60 2.45 -4.44
C CYS A 76 3.01 3.91 -4.52
N GLU A 77 3.34 4.39 -5.71
CA GLU A 77 3.53 5.82 -5.98
C GLU A 77 2.28 6.37 -6.68
N GLY A 78 1.66 7.40 -6.10
CA GLY A 78 0.47 8.05 -6.69
C GLY A 78 -0.80 7.18 -6.70
N GLY A 79 -0.93 6.27 -5.74
CA GLY A 79 -2.11 5.40 -5.62
C GLY A 79 -3.39 6.12 -5.23
N LEU A 80 -4.53 5.52 -5.52
CA LEU A 80 -5.84 6.02 -5.16
C LEU A 80 -6.22 5.59 -3.74
N PRO A 81 -6.91 6.44 -2.96
CA PRO A 81 -7.52 6.02 -1.71
C PRO A 81 -8.55 4.88 -1.92
N PRO A 82 -8.82 4.05 -0.89
CA PRO A 82 -9.89 3.06 -0.91
C PRO A 82 -11.23 3.68 -1.29
N GLY A 83 -12.06 2.92 -2.02
CA GLY A 83 -13.39 3.36 -2.44
C GLY A 83 -13.42 4.30 -3.65
N VAL A 84 -12.28 4.83 -4.11
CA VAL A 84 -12.21 5.56 -5.39
C VAL A 84 -12.23 4.54 -6.54
N PRO A 85 -13.19 4.59 -7.47
CA PRO A 85 -13.19 3.71 -8.63
C PRO A 85 -11.91 3.90 -9.45
N ASN A 86 -11.26 2.81 -9.81
CA ASN A 86 -10.19 2.81 -10.81
C ASN A 86 -10.82 3.07 -12.18
N THR A 87 -11.25 4.30 -12.46
CA THR A 87 -11.65 4.67 -13.81
C THR A 87 -10.39 4.65 -14.67
N PRO A 88 -10.32 3.83 -15.74
CA PRO A 88 -9.31 4.03 -16.75
C PRO A 88 -9.59 5.43 -17.31
N ASN A 89 -8.73 6.42 -17.03
CA ASN A 89 -8.76 7.65 -17.80
C ASN A 89 -8.70 7.24 -19.28
N SER A 90 -9.72 7.68 -20.03
CA SER A 90 -9.91 7.42 -21.46
C SER A 90 -8.72 7.84 -22.30
#